data_AF-A0AAD7GDG5-F1
#
_entry.id   AF-A0AAD7GDG5-F1
#
_cell.length_a   1.000
_cell.length_b   1.000
_cell.length_c   1.000
_cell.angle_alpha   90.00
_cell.angle_beta   90.00
_cell.angle_gamma   90.00
#
_symmetry.space_group_name_H-M   'P 1'
#
loop_
_entity.id
_entity.type
_entity.pdbx_description
1 polymer ?
#
loop_
_entity_poly.entity_id
_entity_poly.type
_entity_poly.pdbx_seq_one_letter_code
_entity_poly.pdbx_strand_id
1 'polypeptide(L)'
;KRLFGLISTNIVPGLPRLLSNAHKEGWSATKAAEKAQLAVAGKYHARNYTEFDKDLAILIYELGGGAALYALNKAPVMLPSRYTIADIRRQHNLRITVGDVKISDILENIETLFRDIDPGEYGRVGHTLSQDEIAGDGRLCYLPETDEIGGLCEHATSRLKSFKMGSDLTSVEATVKAIRAGEIHVGKEFSVAAFSRHAPSNYSAKPVLLMPTCKKGSWQSSAEILQKLIHAWKLSPFGEAKHGPLQSIASDGDGRRRAVLYLVCMHRHLSRDDPLHKYLSELVGLNLYTGDGGLTMDFDYKHLFKRLCTLLCSKEGMLVNSVIINKTLLAQWLEKLSGHDWSDESIHALLNPKDPQDVPWAVKLLCLVADLRHLDTSQFTPSEKNTHRALCLLGEMLDALVNPFINPTFSPSEQMTQLVKFAHIACTLFIKHEGDFVSNQLYGDLQCMVKNAIFKIAHSKVLSPLLKSFFVSSGRRCFGNTLREIQNDRGTLTEHGHRRVVPALWFHIAHGRDLPKISVSGAARPAPQTGSQP
;
A
#
# COMPACT_ATOMS: atom_id res chain seq x y z
N LYS A 1 -32.16 -7.92 -45.49
CA LYS A 1 -33.07 -8.96 -44.94
C LYS A 1 -32.31 -10.19 -44.44
N ARG A 2 -31.53 -10.91 -45.28
CA ARG A 2 -30.76 -12.11 -44.88
C ARG A 2 -29.79 -11.90 -43.69
N LEU A 3 -28.98 -10.83 -43.73
CA LEU A 3 -28.05 -10.50 -42.62
C LEU A 3 -28.79 -10.25 -41.30
N PHE A 4 -29.82 -9.39 -41.31
CA PHE A 4 -30.63 -9.10 -40.14
C PHE A 4 -31.35 -10.34 -39.59
N GLY A 5 -31.90 -11.19 -40.46
CA GLY A 5 -32.50 -12.45 -40.05
C GLY A 5 -31.50 -13.41 -39.38
N LEU A 6 -30.25 -13.42 -39.86
CA LEU A 6 -29.19 -14.21 -39.23
C LEU A 6 -28.83 -13.66 -37.84
N ILE A 7 -28.64 -12.34 -37.72
CA ILE A 7 -28.30 -11.66 -36.46
C ILE A 7 -29.44 -11.78 -35.43
N SER A 8 -30.70 -11.75 -35.87
CA SER A 8 -31.86 -11.84 -34.97
C SER A 8 -32.11 -13.25 -34.44
N THR A 9 -31.57 -14.28 -35.11
CA THR A 9 -31.81 -15.69 -34.75
C THR A 9 -30.57 -16.39 -34.20
N ASN A 10 -29.38 -15.77 -34.31
CA ASN A 10 -28.12 -16.36 -33.86
C ASN A 10 -27.31 -15.34 -33.07
N ILE A 11 -26.62 -15.83 -32.05
CA ILE A 11 -25.57 -15.07 -31.38
C ILE A 11 -24.34 -15.09 -32.29
N VAL A 12 -24.11 -13.99 -33.02
CA VAL A 12 -22.96 -13.86 -33.92
C VAL A 12 -21.73 -13.40 -33.13
N PRO A 13 -20.68 -14.23 -32.97
CA PRO A 13 -19.49 -13.85 -32.21
C PRO A 13 -18.76 -12.66 -32.85
N GLY A 14 -18.39 -11.67 -32.03
CA GLY A 14 -17.67 -10.48 -32.48
C GLY A 14 -18.43 -9.61 -33.48
N LEU A 15 -19.77 -9.65 -33.45
CA LEU A 15 -20.63 -8.95 -34.42
C LEU A 15 -20.26 -7.47 -34.64
N PRO A 16 -20.02 -6.63 -33.61
CA PRO A 16 -19.63 -5.24 -33.83
C PRO A 16 -18.34 -5.10 -34.67
N ARG A 17 -17.33 -5.94 -34.40
CA ARG A 17 -16.07 -5.96 -35.16
C ARG A 17 -16.25 -6.51 -36.57
N LEU A 18 -17.12 -7.51 -36.75
CA LEU A 18 -17.47 -8.02 -38.07
C LEU A 18 -18.09 -6.93 -38.95
N LEU A 19 -19.04 -6.17 -38.40
CA LEU A 19 -19.68 -5.06 -39.11
C LEU A 19 -18.71 -3.90 -39.36
N SER A 20 -17.82 -3.59 -38.41
CA SER A 20 -16.76 -2.60 -38.60
C SER A 20 -15.81 -3.00 -39.74
N ASN A 21 -15.39 -4.27 -39.81
CA ASN A 21 -14.59 -4.80 -40.91
C ASN A 21 -15.36 -4.72 -42.24
N ALA A 22 -16.64 -5.07 -42.23
CA ALA A 22 -17.49 -4.98 -43.42
C ALA A 22 -17.55 -3.55 -43.95
N HIS A 23 -17.68 -2.56 -43.07
CA HIS A 23 -17.66 -1.16 -43.44
C HIS A 23 -16.29 -0.71 -43.99
N LYS A 24 -15.20 -1.00 -43.25
CA LYS A 24 -13.83 -0.60 -43.62
C LYS A 24 -13.38 -1.19 -44.95
N GLU A 25 -13.78 -2.41 -45.25
CA GLU A 25 -13.37 -3.17 -46.44
C GLU A 25 -14.40 -3.10 -47.58
N GLY A 26 -15.47 -2.30 -47.43
CA GLY A 26 -16.52 -2.16 -48.44
C GLY A 26 -17.25 -3.47 -48.78
N TRP A 27 -17.49 -4.33 -47.79
CA TRP A 27 -18.18 -5.60 -48.03
C TRP A 27 -19.64 -5.38 -48.40
N SER A 28 -20.09 -6.10 -49.44
CA SER A 28 -21.51 -6.19 -49.75
C SER A 28 -22.29 -6.84 -48.60
N ALA A 29 -23.59 -6.56 -48.50
CA ALA A 29 -24.45 -7.17 -47.49
C ALA A 29 -24.46 -8.71 -47.56
N THR A 30 -24.28 -9.28 -48.76
CA THR A 30 -24.14 -10.72 -48.98
C THR A 30 -22.85 -11.27 -48.35
N LYS A 31 -21.70 -10.62 -48.62
CA LYS A 31 -20.41 -11.01 -48.03
C LYS A 31 -20.42 -10.87 -46.51
N ALA A 32 -21.04 -9.82 -45.97
CA ALA A 32 -21.20 -9.67 -44.53
C ALA A 32 -22.06 -10.79 -43.91
N ALA A 33 -23.15 -11.20 -44.58
CA ALA A 33 -23.97 -12.33 -44.14
C ALA A 33 -23.21 -13.66 -44.19
N GLU A 34 -22.41 -13.90 -45.23
CA GLU A 34 -21.55 -15.08 -45.33
C GLU A 34 -20.51 -15.12 -44.21
N LYS A 35 -19.83 -14.01 -43.94
CA LYS A 35 -18.88 -13.91 -42.83
C LYS A 35 -19.55 -14.10 -41.47
N ALA A 36 -20.78 -13.61 -41.29
CA ALA A 36 -21.54 -13.82 -40.07
C ALA A 36 -21.95 -15.30 -39.91
N GLN A 37 -22.33 -15.99 -41.00
CA GLN A 37 -22.59 -17.43 -40.99
C GLN A 37 -21.32 -18.22 -40.63
N LEU A 38 -20.18 -17.86 -41.22
CA LEU A 38 -18.89 -18.47 -40.88
C LEU A 38 -18.49 -18.19 -39.43
N ALA A 39 -18.83 -17.03 -38.87
CA ALA A 39 -18.59 -16.72 -37.46
C ALA A 39 -19.43 -17.59 -36.52
N VAL A 40 -20.72 -17.76 -36.81
CA VAL A 40 -21.61 -18.68 -36.08
C VAL A 40 -21.09 -20.12 -36.13
N ALA A 41 -20.56 -20.54 -37.28
CA ALA A 41 -19.95 -21.86 -37.45
C ALA A 41 -18.53 -21.99 -36.83
N GLY A 42 -18.00 -20.94 -36.17
CA GLY A 42 -16.64 -20.93 -35.62
C GLY A 42 -15.52 -20.95 -36.66
N LYS A 43 -15.83 -20.74 -37.94
CA LYS A 43 -14.88 -20.75 -39.08
C LYS A 43 -14.29 -19.38 -39.39
N TYR A 44 -14.87 -18.31 -38.84
CA TYR A 44 -14.38 -16.94 -39.01
C TYR A 44 -14.30 -16.21 -37.68
N HIS A 45 -13.18 -15.53 -37.44
CA HIS A 45 -12.93 -14.78 -36.20
C HIS A 45 -12.50 -13.35 -36.55
N ALA A 46 -13.31 -12.35 -36.21
CA ALA A 46 -12.99 -10.94 -36.46
C ALA A 46 -11.94 -10.44 -35.46
N ARG A 47 -10.71 -10.18 -35.93
CA ARG A 47 -9.52 -9.82 -35.11
C ARG A 47 -9.17 -8.32 -35.06
N ASN A 48 -10.01 -7.45 -35.61
CA ASN A 48 -9.75 -6.01 -35.63
C ASN A 48 -10.12 -5.37 -34.27
N TYR A 49 -9.28 -5.62 -33.26
CA TYR A 49 -9.50 -5.21 -31.88
C TYR A 49 -9.19 -3.71 -31.70
N THR A 50 -10.11 -3.02 -31.05
CA THR A 50 -9.91 -1.63 -30.63
C THR A 50 -8.98 -1.55 -29.41
N GLU A 51 -8.47 -0.36 -29.08
CA GLU A 51 -7.74 -0.15 -27.81
C GLU A 51 -8.62 -0.47 -26.60
N PHE A 52 -9.90 -0.10 -26.64
CA PHE A 52 -10.86 -0.48 -25.60
C PHE A 52 -10.98 -2.00 -25.43
N ASP A 53 -11.03 -2.78 -26.52
CA ASP A 53 -11.05 -4.25 -26.43
C ASP A 53 -9.80 -4.79 -25.74
N LYS A 54 -8.64 -4.19 -26.03
CA LYS A 54 -7.34 -4.58 -25.45
C LYS A 54 -7.27 -4.22 -23.97
N ASP A 55 -7.66 -3.00 -23.60
CA ASP A 55 -7.72 -2.53 -22.21
C ASP A 55 -8.67 -3.38 -21.38
N LEU A 56 -9.85 -3.69 -21.92
CA LEU A 56 -10.82 -4.58 -21.26
C LEU A 56 -10.27 -6.00 -21.13
N ALA A 57 -9.59 -6.53 -22.15
CA ALA A 57 -8.96 -7.85 -22.06
C ALA A 57 -7.83 -7.89 -21.02
N ILE A 58 -7.02 -6.83 -20.93
CA ILE A 58 -6.00 -6.68 -19.89
C ILE A 58 -6.68 -6.65 -18.53
N LEU A 59 -7.69 -5.81 -18.33
CA LEU A 59 -8.44 -5.70 -17.09
C LEU A 59 -9.01 -7.05 -16.63
N ILE A 60 -9.66 -7.79 -17.55
CA ILE A 60 -10.20 -9.12 -17.27
C ILE A 60 -9.08 -10.10 -16.91
N TYR A 61 -7.95 -10.05 -17.62
CA TYR A 61 -6.81 -10.90 -17.31
C TYR A 61 -6.25 -10.62 -15.91
N GLU A 62 -6.15 -9.35 -15.54
CA GLU A 62 -5.60 -8.94 -14.25
C GLU A 62 -6.55 -9.26 -13.08
N LEU A 63 -7.86 -9.09 -13.25
CA LEU A 63 -8.83 -9.37 -12.19
C LEU A 63 -9.23 -10.84 -12.10
N GLY A 64 -9.41 -11.50 -13.25
CA GLY A 64 -9.95 -12.88 -13.33
C GLY A 64 -8.94 -13.92 -13.81
N GLY A 65 -7.69 -13.53 -14.09
CA GLY A 65 -6.65 -14.41 -14.58
C GLY A 65 -6.84 -14.88 -16.03
N GLY A 66 -5.94 -15.78 -16.45
CA GLY A 66 -5.95 -16.35 -17.80
C GLY A 66 -7.21 -17.15 -18.12
N ALA A 67 -7.83 -17.79 -17.13
CA ALA A 67 -9.06 -18.56 -17.31
C ALA A 67 -10.26 -17.66 -17.63
N ALA A 68 -10.43 -16.55 -16.91
CA ALA A 68 -11.50 -15.59 -17.20
C ALA A 68 -11.31 -14.95 -18.58
N LEU A 69 -10.08 -14.53 -18.92
CA LEU A 69 -9.80 -14.00 -20.25
C LEU A 69 -10.07 -15.05 -21.33
N TYR A 70 -9.66 -16.31 -21.11
CA TYR A 70 -9.91 -17.39 -22.06
C TYR A 70 -11.42 -17.61 -22.28
N ALA A 71 -12.21 -17.62 -21.21
CA ALA A 71 -13.66 -17.73 -21.30
C ALA A 71 -14.26 -16.57 -22.12
N LEU A 72 -13.86 -15.32 -21.87
CA LEU A 72 -14.36 -14.16 -22.62
C LEU A 72 -13.81 -14.03 -24.05
N ASN A 73 -12.63 -14.59 -24.32
CA ASN A 73 -12.11 -14.75 -25.68
C ASN A 73 -12.96 -15.74 -26.50
N LYS A 74 -13.51 -16.77 -25.86
CA LYS A 74 -14.40 -17.78 -26.49
C LYS A 74 -15.88 -17.41 -26.45
N ALA A 75 -16.27 -16.47 -25.59
CA ALA A 75 -17.62 -15.95 -25.52
C ALA A 75 -17.98 -15.12 -26.77
N PRO A 76 -19.27 -14.82 -26.99
CA PRO A 76 -19.73 -13.99 -28.11
C PRO A 76 -19.05 -12.61 -28.22
N VAL A 77 -18.60 -12.04 -27.10
CA VAL A 77 -17.85 -10.78 -27.09
C VAL A 77 -16.48 -10.92 -27.76
N MET A 78 -15.91 -12.13 -27.80
CA MET A 78 -14.61 -12.49 -28.40
C MET A 78 -13.49 -11.50 -28.07
N LEU A 79 -13.20 -11.27 -26.78
CA LEU A 79 -12.11 -10.38 -26.38
C LEU A 79 -10.74 -10.83 -26.94
N PRO A 80 -9.75 -9.92 -27.06
CA PRO A 80 -8.38 -10.27 -27.40
C PRO A 80 -7.83 -11.45 -26.59
N SER A 81 -7.03 -12.28 -27.24
CA SER A 81 -6.37 -13.40 -26.56
C SER A 81 -5.21 -12.91 -25.68
N ARG A 82 -4.75 -13.78 -24.75
CA ARG A 82 -3.54 -13.51 -23.94
C ARG A 82 -2.32 -13.15 -24.80
N TYR A 83 -2.15 -13.82 -25.95
CA TYR A 83 -1.05 -13.55 -26.87
C TYR A 83 -1.17 -12.15 -27.49
N THR A 84 -2.39 -11.74 -27.85
CA THR A 84 -2.67 -10.43 -28.45
C THR A 84 -2.33 -9.28 -27.50
N ILE A 85 -2.60 -9.44 -26.19
CA ILE A 85 -2.32 -8.41 -25.19
C ILE A 85 -0.92 -8.54 -24.56
N ALA A 86 -0.14 -9.57 -24.91
CA ALA A 86 1.11 -9.90 -24.21
C ALA A 86 2.18 -8.80 -24.34
N ASP A 87 2.25 -8.12 -25.48
CA ASP A 87 3.22 -7.05 -25.74
C ASP A 87 2.83 -5.77 -25.01
N ILE A 88 1.53 -5.44 -25.01
CA ILE A 88 1.00 -4.26 -24.29
C ILE A 88 1.22 -4.41 -22.79
N ARG A 89 0.90 -5.59 -22.24
CA ARG A 89 1.16 -5.89 -20.83
C ARG A 89 2.63 -5.76 -20.45
N ARG A 90 3.55 -6.15 -21.35
CA ARG A 90 4.99 -6.08 -21.11
C ARG A 90 5.51 -4.65 -20.98
N GLN A 91 4.84 -3.65 -21.57
CA GLN A 91 5.21 -2.24 -21.41
C GLN A 91 5.02 -1.73 -19.98
N HIS A 92 4.23 -2.44 -19.18
CA HIS A 92 4.00 -2.13 -17.77
C HIS A 92 4.76 -3.07 -16.83
N ASN A 93 5.65 -3.93 -17.34
CA ASN A 93 6.45 -4.79 -16.48
C ASN A 93 7.51 -3.98 -15.75
N LEU A 94 7.59 -4.18 -14.44
CA LEU A 94 8.64 -3.60 -13.64
C LEU A 94 9.94 -4.37 -13.87
N ARG A 95 11.02 -3.62 -13.96
CA ARG A 95 12.37 -4.16 -13.95
C ARG A 95 12.73 -4.61 -12.55
N ILE A 96 13.09 -5.88 -12.44
CA ILE A 96 13.64 -6.47 -11.22
C ILE A 96 15.13 -6.14 -11.19
N THR A 97 15.60 -5.61 -10.07
CA THR A 97 17.03 -5.36 -9.85
C THR A 97 17.73 -6.68 -9.54
N VAL A 98 18.80 -6.95 -10.29
CA VAL A 98 19.70 -8.10 -10.09
C VAL A 98 21.07 -7.62 -9.64
N GLY A 99 21.54 -8.17 -8.51
CA GLY A 99 22.78 -7.75 -7.88
C GLY A 99 22.62 -6.40 -7.19
N ASP A 100 23.54 -5.47 -7.49
CA ASP A 100 23.52 -4.13 -6.89
C ASP A 100 22.37 -3.28 -7.41
N VAL A 101 21.79 -2.43 -6.54
CA VAL A 101 20.75 -1.50 -6.94
C VAL A 101 21.28 -0.47 -7.94
N LYS A 102 20.75 -0.53 -9.17
CA LYS A 102 21.06 0.37 -10.27
C LYS A 102 20.01 1.49 -10.32
N ILE A 103 20.46 2.75 -10.38
CA ILE A 103 19.56 3.90 -10.53
C ILE A 103 18.76 3.79 -11.85
N SER A 104 19.35 3.23 -12.91
CA SER A 104 18.66 2.99 -14.18
C SER A 104 17.40 2.13 -14.02
N ASP A 105 17.44 1.11 -13.15
CA ASP A 105 16.29 0.23 -12.94
C ASP A 105 15.14 1.00 -12.25
N ILE A 106 15.49 1.84 -11.27
CA ILE A 106 14.54 2.68 -10.55
C ILE A 106 13.94 3.73 -11.50
N LEU A 107 14.77 4.38 -12.33
CA LEU A 107 14.32 5.38 -13.30
C LEU A 107 13.34 4.79 -14.32
N GLU A 108 13.64 3.61 -14.87
CA GLU A 108 12.76 2.88 -15.78
C GLU A 108 11.42 2.59 -15.10
N ASN A 109 11.44 2.08 -13.86
CA ASN A 109 10.22 1.77 -13.12
C ASN A 109 9.41 3.04 -12.77
N ILE A 110 10.07 4.16 -12.46
CA ILE A 110 9.39 5.47 -12.27
C ILE A 110 8.70 5.85 -13.58
N GLU A 111 9.39 5.76 -14.72
CA GLU A 111 8.82 6.07 -16.01
C GLU A 111 7.62 5.17 -16.34
N THR A 112 7.77 3.85 -16.24
CA THR A 112 6.70 2.88 -16.47
C THR A 112 5.44 3.18 -15.65
N LEU A 113 5.61 3.61 -14.40
CA LEU A 113 4.48 3.80 -13.48
C LEU A 113 3.95 5.23 -13.41
N PHE A 114 4.74 6.24 -13.76
CA PHE A 114 4.38 7.65 -13.57
C PHE A 114 4.30 8.47 -14.87
N ARG A 115 4.73 7.93 -16.02
CA ARG A 115 4.69 8.64 -17.30
C ARG A 115 3.27 9.06 -17.67
N ASP A 116 2.33 8.12 -17.63
CA ASP A 116 0.96 8.32 -18.10
C ASP A 116 0.00 8.81 -17.00
N ILE A 117 0.53 9.06 -15.80
CA ILE A 117 -0.26 9.62 -14.71
C ILE A 117 -0.42 11.12 -14.96
N ASP A 118 -1.69 11.54 -15.03
CA ASP A 118 -2.05 12.95 -14.98
C ASP A 118 -1.83 13.48 -13.54
N PRO A 119 -1.05 14.56 -13.35
CA PRO A 119 -1.00 15.30 -12.09
C PRO A 119 -2.39 15.71 -11.59
N GLY A 120 -3.38 15.87 -12.50
CA GLY A 120 -4.77 16.17 -12.18
C GLY A 120 -4.98 17.62 -11.75
N GLU A 121 -6.17 17.91 -11.21
CA GLU A 121 -6.60 19.27 -10.81
C GLU A 121 -5.58 19.98 -9.89
N TYR A 122 -4.96 19.22 -9.00
CA TYR A 122 -4.03 19.75 -8.00
C TYR A 122 -2.58 19.90 -8.49
N GLY A 123 -2.28 19.41 -9.71
CA GLY A 123 -0.92 19.43 -10.25
C GLY A 123 0.07 18.68 -9.37
N ARG A 124 1.09 19.41 -8.89
CA ARG A 124 2.18 18.85 -8.06
C ARG A 124 1.71 18.64 -6.62
N VAL A 125 1.89 17.42 -6.10
CA VAL A 125 1.49 17.00 -4.75
C VAL A 125 2.65 16.37 -3.99
N GLY A 126 2.48 16.23 -2.69
CA GLY A 126 3.41 15.49 -1.84
C GLY A 126 3.46 14.00 -2.16
N HIS A 127 4.61 13.38 -1.90
CA HIS A 127 4.81 11.94 -2.04
C HIS A 127 5.41 11.31 -0.79
N THR A 128 5.03 10.05 -0.53
CA THR A 128 5.70 9.18 0.45
C THR A 128 6.48 8.08 -0.28
N LEU A 129 7.75 7.90 0.06
CA LEU A 129 8.52 6.70 -0.29
C LEU A 129 8.32 5.63 0.79
N SER A 130 7.68 4.52 0.48
CA SER A 130 7.50 3.39 1.41
C SER A 130 8.44 2.26 1.03
N GLN A 131 9.02 1.59 2.02
CA GLN A 131 9.83 0.38 1.81
C GLN A 131 9.44 -0.71 2.81
N ASP A 132 9.35 -1.95 2.32
CA ASP A 132 9.06 -3.14 3.12
C ASP A 132 9.59 -4.41 2.41
N GLU A 133 9.55 -5.55 3.10
CA GLU A 133 9.81 -6.86 2.51
C GLU A 133 8.51 -7.62 2.23
N ILE A 134 8.55 -8.42 1.17
CA ILE A 134 7.53 -9.41 0.84
C ILE A 134 8.19 -10.79 0.80
N ALA A 135 7.61 -11.78 1.48
CA ALA A 135 8.07 -13.16 1.39
C ALA A 135 8.00 -13.66 -0.06
N GLY A 136 8.99 -14.43 -0.50
CA GLY A 136 9.06 -15.04 -1.82
C GLY A 136 9.31 -16.55 -1.75
N ASP A 137 9.11 -17.25 -2.87
CA ASP A 137 9.24 -18.72 -2.91
C ASP A 137 10.70 -19.21 -2.90
N GLY A 138 11.69 -18.29 -2.93
CA GLY A 138 13.10 -18.64 -2.93
C GLY A 138 13.53 -19.39 -4.19
N ARG A 139 13.27 -18.82 -5.37
CA ARG A 139 13.56 -19.45 -6.67
C ARG A 139 14.39 -18.54 -7.57
N LEU A 140 15.26 -19.17 -8.35
CA LEU A 140 15.93 -18.53 -9.47
C LEU A 140 14.99 -18.48 -10.68
N CYS A 141 15.10 -17.44 -11.48
CA CYS A 141 14.38 -17.32 -12.74
C CYS A 141 15.26 -16.69 -13.82
N TYR A 142 14.85 -16.83 -15.07
CA TYR A 142 15.44 -16.09 -16.18
C TYR A 142 14.65 -14.82 -16.46
N LEU A 143 15.34 -13.69 -16.54
CA LEU A 143 14.79 -12.39 -16.90
C LEU A 143 15.14 -12.09 -18.37
N PRO A 144 14.23 -12.39 -19.33
CA PRO A 144 14.53 -12.26 -20.75
C PRO A 144 14.77 -10.81 -21.19
N GLU A 145 14.20 -9.83 -20.48
CA GLU A 145 14.34 -8.41 -20.82
C GLU A 145 15.78 -7.91 -20.62
N THR A 146 16.49 -8.47 -19.66
CA THR A 146 17.87 -8.09 -19.35
C THR A 146 18.87 -9.21 -19.59
N ASP A 147 18.45 -10.39 -20.06
CA ASP A 147 19.27 -11.58 -20.18
C ASP A 147 19.96 -11.94 -18.85
N GLU A 148 19.26 -11.84 -17.71
CA GLU A 148 19.85 -12.02 -16.37
C GLU A 148 19.24 -13.18 -15.58
N ILE A 149 20.04 -13.75 -14.65
CA ILE A 149 19.59 -14.69 -13.62
C ILE A 149 18.95 -13.89 -12.48
N GLY A 150 17.62 -13.93 -12.40
CA GLY A 150 16.85 -13.32 -11.32
C GLY A 150 16.77 -14.21 -10.07
N GLY A 151 16.43 -13.59 -8.93
CA GLY A 151 16.17 -14.29 -7.66
C GLY A 151 17.39 -14.44 -6.74
N LEU A 152 18.57 -13.96 -7.14
CA LEU A 152 19.76 -13.90 -6.29
C LEU A 152 19.70 -12.69 -5.37
N CYS A 153 20.14 -12.87 -4.11
CA CYS A 153 20.26 -11.76 -3.17
C CYS A 153 21.38 -10.78 -3.57
N GLU A 154 21.36 -9.59 -2.97
CA GLU A 154 22.27 -8.47 -3.19
C GLU A 154 23.76 -8.84 -3.03
N HIS A 155 24.09 -9.80 -2.15
CA HIS A 155 25.48 -10.20 -1.90
C HIS A 155 26.13 -10.94 -3.07
N ALA A 156 25.33 -11.40 -4.04
CA ALA A 156 25.85 -12.13 -5.19
C ALA A 156 26.82 -11.28 -6.03
N THR A 157 26.72 -9.94 -6.00
CA THR A 157 27.61 -9.06 -6.77
C THR A 157 29.06 -9.15 -6.31
N SER A 158 29.29 -9.48 -5.05
CA SER A 158 30.65 -9.64 -4.50
C SER A 158 31.35 -10.93 -4.95
N ARG A 159 30.61 -11.89 -5.52
CA ARG A 159 31.11 -13.23 -5.86
C ARG A 159 30.99 -13.59 -7.33
N LEU A 160 29.92 -13.15 -7.99
CA LEU A 160 29.67 -13.44 -9.38
C LEU A 160 30.21 -12.31 -10.27
N LYS A 161 30.97 -12.68 -11.31
CA LYS A 161 31.48 -11.72 -12.31
C LYS A 161 30.39 -11.22 -13.25
N SER A 162 29.36 -12.01 -13.45
CA SER A 162 28.25 -11.71 -14.36
C SER A 162 26.99 -12.39 -13.84
N PHE A 163 25.87 -11.69 -14.02
CA PHE A 163 24.53 -12.24 -13.83
C PHE A 163 23.87 -12.64 -15.15
N LYS A 164 24.56 -12.43 -16.28
CA LYS A 164 24.01 -12.74 -17.60
C LYS A 164 23.85 -14.24 -17.77
N MET A 165 22.72 -14.67 -18.30
CA MET A 165 22.62 -16.05 -18.79
C MET A 165 23.62 -16.25 -19.94
N GLY A 166 23.65 -15.33 -20.89
CA GLY A 166 24.61 -15.37 -21.99
C GLY A 166 24.35 -16.53 -22.96
N SER A 167 25.38 -16.89 -23.74
CA SER A 167 25.28 -17.92 -24.78
C SER A 167 25.60 -19.34 -24.31
N ASP A 168 26.09 -19.51 -23.07
CA ASP A 168 26.50 -20.81 -22.53
C ASP A 168 26.09 -20.97 -21.05
N LEU A 169 26.36 -22.14 -20.47
CA LEU A 169 25.96 -22.47 -19.10
C LEU A 169 26.98 -22.03 -18.04
N THR A 170 28.07 -21.34 -18.42
CA THR A 170 29.18 -21.02 -17.50
C THR A 170 28.71 -20.17 -16.32
N SER A 171 27.90 -19.13 -16.59
CA SER A 171 27.34 -18.27 -15.53
C SER A 171 26.40 -19.04 -14.61
N VAL A 172 25.62 -19.98 -15.16
CA VAL A 172 24.69 -20.82 -14.40
C VAL A 172 25.44 -21.78 -13.49
N GLU A 173 26.45 -22.47 -14.01
CA GLU A 173 27.29 -23.38 -13.24
C GLU A 173 28.05 -22.66 -12.11
N ALA A 174 28.61 -21.49 -12.40
CA ALA A 174 29.26 -20.65 -11.40
C ALA A 174 28.29 -20.23 -10.30
N THR A 175 27.07 -19.83 -10.67
CA THR A 175 26.00 -19.47 -9.74
C THR A 175 25.61 -20.66 -8.85
N VAL A 176 25.37 -21.82 -9.43
CA VAL A 176 24.99 -23.03 -8.68
C VAL A 176 26.11 -23.46 -7.72
N LYS A 177 27.37 -23.41 -8.18
CA LYS A 177 28.54 -23.72 -7.33
C LYS A 177 28.62 -22.77 -6.14
N ALA A 178 28.49 -21.46 -6.36
CA ALA A 178 28.52 -20.46 -5.30
C ALA A 178 27.35 -20.61 -4.30
N ILE A 179 26.14 -20.96 -4.78
CA ILE A 179 25.00 -21.25 -3.90
C ILE A 179 25.29 -22.47 -3.04
N ARG A 180 25.78 -23.57 -3.64
CA ARG A 180 26.09 -24.82 -2.92
C ARG A 180 27.22 -24.64 -1.89
N ALA A 181 28.17 -23.76 -2.18
CA ALA A 181 29.24 -23.38 -1.26
C ALA A 181 28.76 -22.45 -0.13
N GLY A 182 27.53 -21.94 -0.18
CA GLY A 182 26.99 -20.98 0.80
C GLY A 182 27.57 -19.57 0.65
N GLU A 183 28.22 -19.27 -0.47
CA GLU A 183 28.84 -17.97 -0.73
C GLU A 183 27.82 -16.91 -1.16
N ILE A 184 26.76 -17.35 -1.85
CA ILE A 184 25.64 -16.52 -2.28
C ILE A 184 24.31 -17.20 -1.93
N HIS A 185 23.23 -16.44 -1.84
CA HIS A 185 21.93 -16.96 -1.43
C HIS A 185 20.86 -16.65 -2.47
N VAL A 186 19.90 -17.57 -2.60
CA VAL A 186 18.63 -17.31 -3.27
C VAL A 186 17.76 -16.47 -2.33
N GLY A 187 17.25 -15.35 -2.82
CA GLY A 187 16.41 -14.44 -2.05
C GLY A 187 15.10 -15.12 -1.63
N LYS A 188 14.87 -15.23 -0.33
CA LYS A 188 13.61 -15.75 0.24
C LYS A 188 12.56 -14.67 0.43
N GLU A 189 12.96 -13.43 0.28
CA GLU A 189 12.10 -12.26 0.37
C GLU A 189 12.53 -11.27 -0.72
N PHE A 190 11.67 -10.33 -1.05
CA PHE A 190 11.97 -9.22 -1.92
C PHE A 190 11.82 -7.93 -1.13
N SER A 191 12.84 -7.09 -1.15
CA SER A 191 12.68 -5.70 -0.74
C SER A 191 11.93 -4.97 -1.86
N VAL A 192 10.85 -4.31 -1.49
CA VAL A 192 10.04 -3.51 -2.39
C VAL A 192 10.06 -2.07 -1.88
N ALA A 193 10.27 -1.12 -2.78
CA ALA A 193 10.08 0.30 -2.47
C ALA A 193 9.09 0.92 -3.44
N ALA A 194 8.22 1.79 -2.95
CA ALA A 194 7.14 2.40 -3.73
C ALA A 194 6.91 3.86 -3.39
N PHE A 195 6.50 4.64 -4.39
CA PHE A 195 6.04 6.01 -4.17
C PHE A 195 4.51 6.09 -4.14
N SER A 196 3.97 6.81 -3.17
CA SER A 196 2.53 7.03 -3.03
C SER A 196 2.22 8.53 -3.05
N ARG A 197 1.21 8.93 -3.83
CA ARG A 197 0.77 10.33 -3.96
C ARG A 197 -0.10 10.75 -2.78
N HIS A 198 0.09 11.98 -2.27
CA HIS A 198 -0.80 12.62 -1.30
C HIS A 198 -1.94 13.35 -2.04
N ALA A 199 -2.84 12.57 -2.64
CA ALA A 199 -3.95 13.08 -3.45
C ALA A 199 -5.23 12.26 -3.22
N PRO A 200 -6.43 12.81 -3.51
CA PRO A 200 -7.68 12.04 -3.40
C PRO A 200 -7.81 10.95 -4.49
N SER A 201 -7.06 11.08 -5.58
CA SER A 201 -7.00 10.12 -6.68
C SER A 201 -5.55 9.69 -6.94
N ASN A 202 -5.36 8.57 -7.63
CA ASN A 202 -4.04 8.04 -8.01
C ASN A 202 -3.06 7.85 -6.84
N TYR A 203 -3.57 7.69 -5.61
CA TYR A 203 -2.81 7.55 -4.36
C TYR A 203 -2.29 6.13 -4.10
N SER A 204 -2.55 5.19 -5.02
CA SER A 204 -1.97 3.85 -4.97
C SER A 204 -0.44 3.95 -4.89
N ALA A 205 0.14 3.05 -4.10
CA ALA A 205 1.58 2.91 -4.02
C ALA A 205 2.09 2.37 -5.35
N LYS A 206 3.21 2.90 -5.83
CA LYS A 206 3.78 2.55 -7.13
C LYS A 206 5.17 1.98 -6.95
N PRO A 207 5.34 0.65 -7.00
CA PRO A 207 6.61 -0.01 -6.70
C PRO A 207 7.65 0.31 -7.77
N VAL A 208 8.73 0.96 -7.35
CA VAL A 208 9.84 1.38 -8.23
C VAL A 208 11.12 0.57 -8.02
N LEU A 209 11.16 -0.25 -6.97
CA LEU A 209 12.24 -1.17 -6.69
C LEU A 209 11.64 -2.52 -6.32
N LEU A 210 12.14 -3.57 -6.97
CA LEU A 210 11.96 -4.95 -6.57
C LEU A 210 13.33 -5.62 -6.60
N MET A 211 13.80 -6.06 -5.44
CA MET A 211 15.12 -6.69 -5.31
C MET A 211 15.04 -7.88 -4.36
N PRO A 212 15.49 -9.08 -4.76
CA PRO A 212 15.60 -10.21 -3.86
C PRO A 212 16.57 -9.89 -2.71
N THR A 213 16.23 -10.27 -1.48
CA THR A 213 17.09 -10.10 -0.31
C THR A 213 17.24 -11.38 0.50
N CYS A 214 18.39 -11.50 1.16
CA CYS A 214 18.66 -12.56 2.13
C CYS A 214 18.66 -12.06 3.58
N LYS A 215 18.22 -10.81 3.84
CA LYS A 215 18.21 -10.15 5.16
C LYS A 215 19.58 -10.01 5.84
N LYS A 216 20.69 -10.41 5.20
CA LYS A 216 22.06 -10.23 5.75
C LYS A 216 22.66 -8.86 5.47
N GLY A 217 21.99 -8.01 4.67
CA GLY A 217 22.48 -6.69 4.32
C GLY A 217 22.75 -5.78 5.52
N SER A 218 23.74 -4.92 5.39
CA SER A 218 24.10 -3.92 6.40
C SER A 218 23.14 -2.72 6.38
N TRP A 219 23.11 -1.94 7.47
CA TRP A 219 22.32 -0.70 7.48
C TRP A 219 22.88 0.33 6.49
N GLN A 220 24.19 0.30 6.21
CA GLN A 220 24.85 1.14 5.20
C GLN A 220 24.31 0.84 3.81
N SER A 221 24.18 -0.44 3.46
CA SER A 221 23.59 -0.87 2.19
C SER A 221 22.13 -0.39 2.09
N SER A 222 21.35 -0.47 3.17
CA SER A 222 19.99 0.10 3.20
C SER A 222 19.97 1.61 3.01
N ALA A 223 20.93 2.35 3.58
CA ALA A 223 21.06 3.80 3.39
C ALA A 223 21.40 4.16 1.94
N GLU A 224 22.33 3.45 1.31
CA GLU A 224 22.67 3.65 -0.10
C GLU A 224 21.48 3.40 -1.02
N ILE A 225 20.71 2.34 -0.77
CA ILE A 225 19.48 2.04 -1.53
C ILE A 225 18.47 3.18 -1.37
N LEU A 226 18.28 3.66 -0.15
CA LEU A 226 17.34 4.75 0.12
C LEU A 226 17.76 6.05 -0.55
N GLN A 227 19.06 6.39 -0.52
CA GLN A 227 19.60 7.55 -1.22
C GLN A 227 19.43 7.44 -2.74
N LYS A 228 19.67 6.26 -3.32
CA LYS A 228 19.42 6.00 -4.76
C LYS A 228 17.95 6.21 -5.13
N LEU A 229 17.01 5.77 -4.29
CA LEU A 229 15.58 5.98 -4.51
C LEU A 229 15.20 7.47 -4.48
N ILE A 230 15.67 8.21 -3.47
CA ILE A 230 15.44 9.66 -3.36
C ILE A 230 16.05 10.40 -4.56
N HIS A 231 17.28 10.04 -4.94
CA HIS A 231 17.96 10.66 -6.07
C HIS A 231 17.27 10.36 -7.40
N ALA A 232 16.85 9.12 -7.63
CA ALA A 232 16.11 8.73 -8.84
C ALA A 232 14.79 9.49 -8.97
N TRP A 233 14.07 9.73 -7.88
CA TRP A 233 12.85 10.56 -7.90
C TRP A 233 13.13 12.01 -8.31
N LYS A 234 14.21 12.59 -7.81
CA LYS A 234 14.62 13.96 -8.16
C LYS A 234 15.10 14.07 -9.61
N LEU A 235 15.84 13.05 -10.09
CA LEU A 235 16.43 13.02 -11.42
C LEU A 235 15.40 12.72 -12.52
N SER A 236 14.40 11.88 -12.25
CA SER A 236 13.43 11.46 -13.26
C SER A 236 12.56 12.63 -13.74
N PRO A 237 12.36 12.80 -15.07
CA PRO A 237 11.39 13.76 -15.59
C PRO A 237 9.95 13.42 -15.20
N PHE A 238 9.68 12.16 -14.83
CA PHE A 238 8.40 11.67 -14.32
C PHE A 238 8.39 11.54 -12.79
N GLY A 239 9.34 12.17 -12.10
CA GLY A 239 9.41 12.23 -10.65
C GLY A 239 9.03 13.62 -10.12
N GLU A 240 9.94 14.25 -9.37
CA GLU A 240 9.66 15.46 -8.59
C GLU A 240 9.23 16.67 -9.45
N ALA A 241 9.83 16.83 -10.63
CA ALA A 241 9.52 17.95 -11.52
C ALA A 241 8.06 17.91 -11.97
N LYS A 242 7.56 16.73 -12.37
CA LYS A 242 6.19 16.55 -12.87
C LYS A 242 5.17 16.37 -11.75
N HIS A 243 5.46 15.54 -10.76
CA HIS A 243 4.45 15.10 -9.77
C HIS A 243 4.57 15.80 -8.41
N GLY A 244 5.72 16.40 -8.08
CA GLY A 244 5.94 17.09 -6.82
C GLY A 244 6.90 16.37 -5.86
N PRO A 245 7.27 17.01 -4.73
CA PRO A 245 8.38 16.57 -3.89
C PRO A 245 8.06 15.35 -3.03
N LEU A 246 9.12 14.64 -2.66
CA LEU A 246 9.07 13.69 -1.54
C LEU A 246 8.97 14.46 -0.23
N GLN A 247 7.95 14.14 0.56
CA GLN A 247 7.70 14.77 1.86
C GLN A 247 8.00 13.82 3.02
N SER A 248 7.86 12.51 2.81
CA SER A 248 8.15 11.54 3.86
C SER A 248 8.66 10.19 3.35
N ILE A 249 9.34 9.46 4.22
CA ILE A 249 9.77 8.07 4.01
C ILE A 249 9.11 7.17 5.06
N ALA A 250 8.45 6.09 4.65
CA ALA A 250 7.70 5.19 5.52
C ALA A 250 8.33 3.80 5.65
N SER A 251 8.30 3.24 6.87
CA SER A 251 8.81 1.88 7.20
C SER A 251 7.92 1.17 8.24
N ASP A 252 8.06 -0.16 8.36
CA ASP A 252 7.56 -0.95 9.51
C ASP A 252 8.33 -0.67 10.81
N GLY A 253 9.48 0.01 10.72
CA GLY A 253 10.35 0.30 11.85
C GLY A 253 11.15 -0.92 12.30
N ASP A 254 11.67 -1.74 11.38
CA ASP A 254 12.75 -2.65 11.74
C ASP A 254 13.99 -1.86 12.20
N GLY A 255 14.83 -2.47 13.04
CA GLY A 255 15.95 -1.77 13.67
C GLY A 255 16.95 -1.15 12.69
N ARG A 256 17.20 -1.80 11.53
CA ARG A 256 18.14 -1.29 10.53
C ARG A 256 17.55 -0.12 9.78
N ARG A 257 16.33 -0.25 9.26
CA ARG A 257 15.66 0.86 8.57
C ARG A 257 15.45 2.04 9.49
N ARG A 258 15.09 1.82 10.76
CA ARG A 258 14.96 2.90 11.74
C ARG A 258 16.25 3.73 11.80
N ALA A 259 17.40 3.09 11.98
CA ALA A 259 18.68 3.80 12.03
C ALA A 259 18.94 4.63 10.75
N VAL A 260 18.68 4.04 9.58
CA VAL A 260 18.81 4.73 8.29
C VAL A 260 17.87 5.94 8.18
N LEU A 261 16.61 5.80 8.60
CA LEU A 261 15.64 6.89 8.57
C LEU A 261 16.07 8.07 9.46
N TYR A 262 16.62 7.82 10.64
CA TYR A 262 17.18 8.89 11.47
C TYR A 262 18.35 9.61 10.78
N LEU A 263 19.25 8.87 10.11
CA LEU A 263 20.35 9.48 9.37
C LEU A 263 19.88 10.35 8.20
N VAL A 264 18.80 9.97 7.52
CA VAL A 264 18.31 10.65 6.31
C VAL A 264 17.28 11.75 6.61
N CYS A 265 16.47 11.58 7.66
CA CYS A 265 15.33 12.45 7.95
C CYS A 265 15.48 13.29 9.23
N MET A 266 16.64 13.26 9.93
CA MET A 266 16.85 14.01 11.19
C MET A 266 18.25 14.66 11.27
N HIS A 267 18.88 15.04 10.16
CA HIS A 267 20.22 15.63 10.16
C HIS A 267 20.26 17.17 10.07
N ARG A 268 19.14 17.82 9.76
CA ARG A 268 19.08 19.29 9.54
C ARG A 268 17.97 19.94 10.38
N HIS A 269 18.32 20.90 11.23
CA HIS A 269 17.31 21.71 11.91
C HIS A 269 16.65 22.68 10.92
N LEU A 270 15.32 22.81 10.97
CA LEU A 270 14.58 23.75 10.14
C LEU A 270 15.03 25.20 10.44
N SER A 271 15.41 25.94 9.40
CA SER A 271 15.86 27.33 9.47
C SER A 271 14.71 28.30 9.17
N ARG A 272 14.89 29.59 9.49
CA ARG A 272 13.89 30.64 9.17
C ARG A 272 13.65 30.81 7.66
N ASP A 273 14.62 30.44 6.85
CA ASP A 273 14.56 30.55 5.39
C ASP A 273 13.76 29.39 4.76
N ASP A 274 13.52 28.31 5.52
CA ASP A 274 12.72 27.19 5.02
C ASP A 274 11.23 27.57 4.95
N PRO A 275 10.54 27.32 3.82
CA PRO A 275 9.13 27.67 3.66
C PRO A 275 8.18 27.07 4.70
N LEU A 276 8.57 25.94 5.32
CA LEU A 276 7.81 25.25 6.37
C LEU A 276 7.90 25.98 7.72
N HIS A 277 8.96 26.75 7.95
CA HIS A 277 9.25 27.34 9.26
C HIS A 277 8.08 28.20 9.75
N LYS A 278 7.49 29.01 8.85
CA LYS A 278 6.33 29.87 9.16
C LYS A 278 5.10 29.13 9.70
N TYR A 279 4.99 27.81 9.46
CA TYR A 279 3.89 26.99 9.95
C TYR A 279 4.23 26.18 11.19
N LEU A 280 5.53 25.94 11.44
CA LEU A 280 5.98 24.93 12.39
C LEU A 280 6.75 25.51 13.57
N SER A 281 7.36 26.69 13.43
CA SER A 281 8.27 27.24 14.43
C SER A 281 7.61 27.62 15.76
N GLU A 282 6.31 27.92 15.73
CA GLU A 282 5.54 28.30 16.91
C GLU A 282 4.95 27.08 17.66
N LEU A 283 5.09 25.87 17.10
CA LEU A 283 4.58 24.65 17.69
C LEU A 283 5.53 24.16 18.80
N VAL A 284 5.29 24.63 20.02
CA VAL A 284 6.11 24.31 21.20
C VAL A 284 6.24 22.80 21.39
N GLY A 285 7.48 22.33 21.53
CA GLY A 285 7.80 20.91 21.73
C GLY A 285 7.85 20.07 20.45
N LEU A 286 7.48 20.63 19.28
CA LEU A 286 7.66 19.93 18.01
C LEU A 286 9.14 19.85 17.66
N ASN A 287 9.64 18.63 17.44
CA ASN A 287 10.99 18.43 16.92
C ASN A 287 11.07 18.96 15.47
N LEU A 288 11.89 19.99 15.23
CA LEU A 288 12.09 20.63 13.92
C LEU A 288 13.28 20.07 13.11
N TYR A 289 13.97 19.02 13.57
CA TYR A 289 14.98 18.34 12.76
C TYR A 289 14.34 17.59 11.59
N THR A 290 14.90 17.68 10.41
CA THR A 290 14.37 17.06 9.18
C THR A 290 15.53 16.59 8.31
N GLY A 291 15.20 15.89 7.23
CA GLY A 291 16.09 15.74 6.10
C GLY A 291 16.08 16.96 5.18
N ASP A 292 16.74 16.83 4.03
CA ASP A 292 16.76 17.88 3.02
C ASP A 292 15.35 18.18 2.51
N GLY A 293 15.03 19.47 2.33
CA GLY A 293 13.71 19.90 1.89
C GLY A 293 12.58 19.67 2.91
N GLY A 294 12.90 19.38 4.17
CA GLY A 294 11.89 19.11 5.21
C GLY A 294 11.38 17.68 5.19
N LEU A 295 12.15 16.74 4.62
CA LEU A 295 11.80 15.32 4.54
C LEU A 295 11.68 14.71 5.95
N THR A 296 10.55 14.06 6.23
CA THR A 296 10.28 13.39 7.51
C THR A 296 10.25 11.87 7.39
N MET A 297 10.40 11.17 8.50
CA MET A 297 10.18 9.72 8.56
C MET A 297 8.79 9.41 9.11
N ASP A 298 8.21 8.30 8.66
CA ASP A 298 6.89 7.80 9.05
C ASP A 298 7.00 6.33 9.46
N PHE A 299 6.32 5.96 10.52
CA PHE A 299 6.19 4.56 10.93
C PHE A 299 4.73 4.17 10.86
N ASP A 300 4.44 3.00 10.31
CA ASP A 300 3.07 2.55 10.13
C ASP A 300 2.30 2.51 11.46
N TYR A 301 1.28 3.35 11.58
CA TYR A 301 0.41 3.38 12.75
C TYR A 301 -0.14 2.00 13.11
N LYS A 302 -0.40 1.13 12.14
CA LYS A 302 -0.86 -0.25 12.39
C LYS A 302 0.20 -1.08 13.09
N HIS A 303 1.48 -0.92 12.71
CA HIS A 303 2.57 -1.60 13.40
C HIS A 303 2.79 -1.01 14.79
N LEU A 304 2.64 0.31 14.96
CA LEU A 304 2.74 0.96 16.26
C LEU A 304 1.62 0.51 17.21
N PHE A 305 0.39 0.37 16.73
CA PHE A 305 -0.74 -0.14 17.53
C PHE A 305 -0.47 -1.57 17.99
N LYS A 306 -0.02 -2.44 17.08
CA LYS A 306 0.36 -3.82 17.42
C LYS A 306 1.48 -3.88 18.47
N ARG A 307 2.49 -3.00 18.38
CA ARG A 307 3.57 -2.92 19.36
C ARG A 307 3.09 -2.43 20.72
N LEU A 308 2.21 -1.43 20.75
CA LEU A 308 1.56 -0.98 22.00
C LEU A 308 0.73 -2.10 22.63
N CYS A 309 -0.08 -2.82 21.86
CA CYS A 309 -0.83 -3.96 22.36
C CYS A 309 0.09 -5.08 22.87
N THR A 310 1.19 -5.35 22.18
CA THR A 310 2.19 -6.33 22.64
C THR A 310 2.77 -5.93 24.00
N LEU A 311 3.05 -4.64 24.21
CA LEU A 311 3.50 -4.12 25.50
C LEU A 311 2.43 -4.26 26.59
N LEU A 312 1.18 -3.86 26.30
CA LEU A 312 0.05 -3.99 27.22
C LEU A 312 -0.22 -5.46 27.63
N CYS A 313 -0.07 -6.39 26.69
CA CYS A 313 -0.26 -7.82 26.90
C CYS A 313 0.99 -8.53 27.45
N SER A 314 2.10 -7.83 27.64
CA SER A 314 3.32 -8.40 28.25
C SER A 314 3.16 -8.56 29.77
N LYS A 315 4.12 -9.27 30.39
CA LYS A 315 4.16 -9.42 31.85
C LYS A 315 4.63 -8.13 32.53
N GLU A 316 5.58 -7.47 31.88
CA GLU A 316 6.21 -6.22 32.29
C GLU A 316 5.21 -5.07 32.26
N GLY A 317 4.38 -5.02 31.21
CA GLY A 317 3.36 -3.99 31.04
C GLY A 317 3.94 -2.61 30.77
N MET A 318 3.19 -1.57 31.14
CA MET A 318 3.62 -0.17 31.09
C MET A 318 3.33 0.55 32.39
N LEU A 319 4.28 1.35 32.87
CA LEU A 319 4.12 2.18 34.05
C LEU A 319 3.37 3.48 33.68
N VAL A 320 2.17 3.66 34.23
CA VAL A 320 1.36 4.86 34.05
C VAL A 320 0.96 5.39 35.41
N ASN A 321 1.41 6.60 35.74
CA ASN A 321 1.12 7.25 37.02
C ASN A 321 1.39 6.34 38.24
N SER A 322 2.56 5.70 38.24
CA SER A 322 3.00 4.76 39.29
C SER A 322 2.18 3.46 39.41
N VAL A 323 1.34 3.16 38.43
CA VAL A 323 0.61 1.89 38.32
C VAL A 323 1.15 1.11 37.12
N ILE A 324 1.54 -0.14 37.34
CA ILE A 324 1.96 -1.04 36.26
C ILE A 324 0.71 -1.61 35.61
N ILE A 325 0.44 -1.17 34.38
CA ILE A 325 -0.66 -1.67 33.57
C ILE A 325 -0.12 -2.81 32.71
N ASN A 326 -0.43 -4.03 33.10
CA ASN A 326 -0.05 -5.25 32.40
C ASN A 326 -1.28 -6.09 32.09
N LYS A 327 -1.05 -7.23 31.43
CA LYS A 327 -2.09 -8.16 31.01
C LYS A 327 -3.04 -8.59 32.14
N THR A 328 -2.50 -8.89 33.32
CA THR A 328 -3.29 -9.38 34.46
C THR A 328 -4.21 -8.28 34.99
N LEU A 329 -3.68 -7.06 35.13
CA LEU A 329 -4.50 -5.91 35.51
C LEU A 329 -5.59 -5.66 34.46
N LEU A 330 -5.24 -5.66 33.18
CA LEU A 330 -6.21 -5.40 32.12
C LEU A 330 -7.34 -6.42 32.09
N ALA A 331 -7.07 -7.71 32.29
CA ALA A 331 -8.12 -8.74 32.38
C ALA A 331 -9.17 -8.38 33.44
N GLN A 332 -8.71 -8.07 34.67
CA GLN A 332 -9.59 -7.72 35.79
C GLN A 332 -10.41 -6.45 35.55
N TRP A 333 -9.84 -5.46 34.86
CA TRP A 333 -10.51 -4.19 34.63
C TRP A 333 -11.46 -4.22 33.43
N LEU A 334 -11.14 -5.00 32.39
CA LEU A 334 -11.99 -5.18 31.22
C LEU A 334 -13.32 -5.84 31.61
N GLU A 335 -13.31 -6.80 32.54
CA GLU A 335 -14.53 -7.43 33.09
C GLU A 335 -15.54 -6.45 33.68
N LYS A 336 -15.10 -5.25 34.10
CA LYS A 336 -15.98 -4.20 34.64
C LYS A 336 -16.76 -3.44 33.56
N LEU A 337 -16.42 -3.58 32.27
CA LEU A 337 -17.16 -2.95 31.17
C LEU A 337 -18.46 -3.72 30.89
N SER A 338 -19.57 -3.01 30.69
CA SER A 338 -20.84 -3.62 30.32
C SER A 338 -20.97 -3.81 28.80
N GLY A 339 -21.81 -4.76 28.36
CA GLY A 339 -22.14 -4.94 26.94
C GLY A 339 -21.16 -5.78 26.12
N HIS A 340 -20.23 -6.47 26.77
CA HIS A 340 -19.24 -7.34 26.14
C HIS A 340 -19.26 -8.76 26.72
N ASP A 341 -18.84 -9.74 25.93
CA ASP A 341 -18.58 -11.11 26.40
C ASP A 341 -17.20 -11.17 27.06
N TRP A 342 -17.22 -11.41 28.36
CA TRP A 342 -16.05 -11.53 29.23
C TRP A 342 -15.86 -12.96 29.75
N SER A 343 -16.33 -13.97 29.02
CA SER A 343 -15.92 -15.35 29.26
C SER A 343 -14.38 -15.47 29.28
N ASP A 344 -13.87 -16.43 30.05
CA ASP A 344 -12.44 -16.68 30.18
C ASP A 344 -11.79 -16.88 28.80
N GLU A 345 -12.49 -17.57 27.89
CA GLU A 345 -12.04 -17.78 26.51
C GLU A 345 -11.96 -16.46 25.73
N SER A 346 -12.95 -15.58 25.86
CA SER A 346 -13.00 -14.29 25.15
C SER A 346 -11.94 -13.32 25.64
N ILE A 347 -11.75 -13.18 26.96
CA ILE A 347 -10.66 -12.38 27.54
C ILE A 347 -9.31 -12.96 27.14
N HIS A 348 -9.16 -14.28 27.24
CA HIS A 348 -7.92 -14.94 26.87
C HIS A 348 -7.59 -14.69 25.39
N ALA A 349 -8.55 -14.82 24.48
CA ALA A 349 -8.37 -14.55 23.06
C ALA A 349 -8.02 -13.08 22.78
N LEU A 350 -8.62 -12.14 23.52
CA LEU A 350 -8.31 -10.71 23.40
C LEU A 350 -6.91 -10.36 23.90
N LEU A 351 -6.43 -11.00 24.97
CA LEU A 351 -5.12 -10.70 25.55
C LEU A 351 -4.00 -11.65 25.10
N ASN A 352 -4.33 -12.66 24.28
CA ASN A 352 -3.43 -13.62 23.65
C ASN A 352 -3.84 -13.82 22.18
N PRO A 353 -3.60 -12.85 21.29
CA PRO A 353 -3.97 -13.00 19.89
C PRO A 353 -3.22 -14.20 19.28
N LYS A 354 -3.96 -15.04 18.54
CA LYS A 354 -3.36 -16.13 17.76
C LYS A 354 -2.41 -15.59 16.69
N ASP A 355 -2.77 -14.46 16.10
CA ASP A 355 -1.96 -13.74 15.13
C ASP A 355 -1.67 -12.31 15.64
N PRO A 356 -0.46 -12.05 16.19
CA PRO A 356 -0.05 -10.71 16.59
C PRO A 356 0.00 -9.70 15.44
N GLN A 357 -0.14 -10.13 14.17
CA GLN A 357 -0.22 -9.26 13.00
C GLN A 357 -1.63 -8.75 12.69
N ASP A 358 -2.66 -9.21 13.42
CA ASP A 358 -4.05 -8.79 13.26
C ASP A 358 -4.28 -7.34 13.73
N VAL A 359 -4.61 -6.47 12.78
CA VAL A 359 -4.80 -5.03 13.02
C VAL A 359 -6.17 -4.73 13.65
N PRO A 360 -7.30 -5.28 13.14
CA PRO A 360 -8.59 -5.24 13.83
C PRO A 360 -8.53 -5.61 15.32
N TRP A 361 -7.81 -6.67 15.68
CA TRP A 361 -7.59 -7.04 17.07
C TRP A 361 -6.92 -5.92 17.87
N ALA A 362 -5.81 -5.37 17.36
CA ALA A 362 -5.08 -4.31 18.05
C ALA A 362 -5.95 -3.07 18.27
N VAL A 363 -6.70 -2.65 17.24
CA VAL A 363 -7.65 -1.52 17.34
C VAL A 363 -8.71 -1.81 18.40
N LYS A 364 -9.32 -3.01 18.39
CA LYS A 364 -10.34 -3.40 19.37
C LYS A 364 -9.79 -3.32 20.80
N LEU A 365 -8.60 -3.88 21.06
CA LEU A 365 -8.00 -3.85 22.39
C LEU A 365 -7.72 -2.42 22.85
N LEU A 366 -7.13 -1.57 22.01
CA LEU A 366 -6.83 -0.19 22.40
C LEU A 366 -8.11 0.63 22.68
N CYS A 367 -9.18 0.44 21.90
CA CYS A 367 -10.48 1.07 22.16
C CYS A 367 -11.09 0.59 23.48
N LEU A 368 -11.08 -0.71 23.77
CA LEU A 368 -11.60 -1.24 25.04
C LEU A 368 -10.82 -0.73 26.25
N VAL A 369 -9.49 -0.65 26.15
CA VAL A 369 -8.66 -0.03 27.21
C VAL A 369 -8.98 1.45 27.35
N ALA A 370 -9.26 2.14 26.24
CA ALA A 370 -9.69 3.53 26.28
C ALA A 370 -11.02 3.70 27.01
N ASP A 371 -11.97 2.79 26.81
CA ASP A 371 -13.31 2.85 27.41
C ASP A 371 -13.32 2.64 28.93
N LEU A 372 -12.26 2.04 29.50
CA LEU A 372 -12.11 1.91 30.97
C LEU A 372 -12.17 3.26 31.70
N ARG A 373 -11.87 4.37 31.01
CA ARG A 373 -11.98 5.71 31.58
C ARG A 373 -13.40 6.14 31.92
N HIS A 374 -14.40 5.46 31.35
CA HIS A 374 -15.83 5.79 31.51
C HIS A 374 -16.55 4.93 32.57
N LEU A 375 -15.82 4.05 33.27
CA LEU A 375 -16.39 3.23 34.34
C LEU A 375 -16.98 4.11 35.47
N ASP A 376 -18.12 3.68 36.03
CA ASP A 376 -18.66 4.29 37.24
C ASP A 376 -17.73 3.99 38.43
N THR A 377 -17.32 5.04 39.13
CA THR A 377 -16.37 4.98 40.24
C THR A 377 -17.04 5.07 41.61
N SER A 378 -18.38 5.12 41.65
CA SER A 378 -19.18 5.28 42.87
C SER A 378 -18.84 4.24 43.95
N GLN A 379 -18.62 2.99 43.53
CA GLN A 379 -18.33 1.84 44.41
C GLN A 379 -16.83 1.53 44.56
N PHE A 380 -15.93 2.30 43.93
CA PHE A 380 -14.51 1.97 43.95
C PHE A 380 -13.87 2.28 45.30
N THR A 381 -13.07 1.32 45.79
CA THR A 381 -12.18 1.52 46.92
C THR A 381 -11.12 2.60 46.62
N PRO A 382 -10.46 3.19 47.64
CA PRO A 382 -9.39 4.16 47.40
C PRO A 382 -8.26 3.63 46.50
N SER A 383 -7.91 2.35 46.60
CA SER A 383 -6.89 1.70 45.75
C SER A 383 -7.37 1.54 44.31
N GLU A 384 -8.61 1.10 44.10
CA GLU A 384 -9.22 1.05 42.77
C GLU A 384 -9.33 2.43 42.14
N LYS A 385 -9.67 3.47 42.91
CA LYS A 385 -9.68 4.86 42.42
C LYS A 385 -8.30 5.32 41.94
N ASN A 386 -7.23 4.92 42.63
CA ASN A 386 -5.87 5.24 42.19
C ASN A 386 -5.52 4.53 40.86
N THR A 387 -5.87 3.25 40.76
CA THR A 387 -5.68 2.44 39.54
C THR A 387 -6.50 2.97 38.37
N HIS A 388 -7.77 3.29 38.63
CA HIS A 388 -8.68 3.88 37.65
C HIS A 388 -8.16 5.21 37.12
N ARG A 389 -7.59 6.07 37.96
CA ARG A 389 -6.95 7.33 37.48
C ARG A 389 -5.81 7.06 36.49
N ALA A 390 -4.99 6.04 36.72
CA ALA A 390 -3.95 5.65 35.77
C ALA A 390 -4.56 5.12 34.46
N LEU A 391 -5.60 4.30 34.54
CA LEU A 391 -6.34 3.80 33.38
C LEU A 391 -7.08 4.91 32.63
N CYS A 392 -7.60 5.95 33.31
CA CYS A 392 -8.18 7.12 32.68
C CYS A 392 -7.15 7.88 31.86
N LEU A 393 -5.96 8.10 32.43
CA LEU A 393 -4.87 8.78 31.73
C LEU A 393 -4.39 7.97 30.52
N LEU A 394 -4.20 6.66 30.68
CA LEU A 394 -3.87 5.76 29.57
C LEU A 394 -4.98 5.77 28.52
N GLY A 395 -6.24 5.65 28.94
CA GLY A 395 -7.37 5.58 28.04
C GLY A 395 -7.57 6.86 27.23
N GLU A 396 -7.36 8.02 27.85
CA GLU A 396 -7.38 9.32 27.18
C GLU A 396 -6.25 9.45 26.14
N MET A 397 -5.06 8.93 26.46
CA MET A 397 -3.94 8.86 25.53
C MET A 397 -4.22 7.93 24.34
N LEU A 398 -4.73 6.74 24.60
CA LEU A 398 -5.02 5.74 23.55
C LEU A 398 -6.18 6.16 22.65
N ASP A 399 -7.23 6.78 23.20
CA ASP A 399 -8.32 7.36 22.44
C ASP A 399 -7.82 8.42 21.45
N ALA A 400 -7.00 9.34 21.95
CA ALA A 400 -6.38 10.41 21.16
C ALA A 400 -5.42 9.88 20.08
N LEU A 401 -4.82 8.71 20.31
CA LEU A 401 -3.98 8.02 19.33
C LEU A 401 -4.81 7.32 18.24
N VAL A 402 -5.85 6.59 18.61
CA VAL A 402 -6.55 5.65 17.72
C VAL A 402 -7.62 6.33 16.87
N ASN A 403 -8.45 7.18 17.48
CA ASN A 403 -9.59 7.82 16.80
C ASN A 403 -9.23 8.57 15.52
N PRO A 404 -8.09 9.29 15.42
CA PRO A 404 -7.68 9.96 14.18
C PRO A 404 -7.58 9.05 12.95
N PHE A 405 -7.36 7.75 13.16
CA PHE A 405 -7.17 6.78 12.07
C PHE A 405 -8.40 5.94 11.76
N ILE A 406 -9.32 5.80 12.72
CA ILE A 406 -10.50 4.94 12.60
C ILE A 406 -11.80 5.71 12.43
N ASN A 407 -11.85 6.99 12.85
CA ASN A 407 -13.04 7.80 12.75
C ASN A 407 -13.04 8.62 11.44
N PRO A 408 -13.86 8.26 10.44
CA PRO A 408 -13.91 8.96 9.17
C PRO A 408 -14.62 10.31 9.25
N THR A 409 -15.33 10.62 10.36
CA THR A 409 -16.06 11.88 10.51
C THR A 409 -15.16 13.03 10.99
N PHE A 410 -13.99 12.72 11.54
CA PHE A 410 -13.07 13.76 11.99
C PHE A 410 -12.53 14.56 10.81
N SER A 411 -12.59 15.89 10.96
CA SER A 411 -11.85 16.82 10.13
C SER A 411 -10.33 16.67 10.35
N PRO A 412 -9.50 17.11 9.39
CA PRO A 412 -8.05 17.14 9.57
C PRO A 412 -7.59 17.90 10.84
N SER A 413 -8.34 18.93 11.25
CA SER A 413 -8.03 19.70 12.46
C SER A 413 -8.30 18.89 13.73
N GLU A 414 -9.41 18.14 13.77
CA GLU A 414 -9.73 17.26 14.90
C GLU A 414 -8.73 16.10 14.98
N GLN A 415 -8.41 15.47 13.85
CA GLN A 415 -7.38 14.43 13.77
C GLN A 415 -6.05 14.95 14.31
N MET A 416 -5.64 16.17 13.92
CA MET A 416 -4.41 16.77 14.43
C MET A 416 -4.46 17.04 15.93
N THR A 417 -5.56 17.63 16.40
CA THR A 417 -5.72 18.00 17.81
C THR A 417 -5.58 16.77 18.71
N GLN A 418 -6.18 15.64 18.31
CA GLN A 418 -6.05 14.38 19.02
C GLN A 418 -4.63 13.82 18.96
N LEU A 419 -3.96 13.82 17.81
CA LEU A 419 -2.58 13.34 17.71
C LEU A 419 -1.60 14.20 18.53
N VAL A 420 -1.79 15.51 18.58
CA VAL A 420 -1.00 16.43 19.41
C VAL A 420 -1.26 16.17 20.89
N LYS A 421 -2.53 16.01 21.30
CA LYS A 421 -2.91 15.61 22.65
C LYS A 421 -2.23 14.30 23.07
N PHE A 422 -2.28 13.29 22.21
CA PHE A 422 -1.56 12.03 22.41
C PHE A 422 -0.06 12.28 22.63
N ALA A 423 0.59 13.06 21.74
CA ALA A 423 2.02 13.32 21.81
C ALA A 423 2.44 13.99 23.13
N HIS A 424 1.67 14.96 23.63
CA HIS A 424 1.93 15.63 24.91
C HIS A 424 1.75 14.70 26.12
N ILE A 425 0.69 13.89 26.15
CA ILE A 425 0.47 12.92 27.23
C ILE A 425 1.61 11.88 27.23
N ALA A 426 1.91 11.31 26.07
CA ALA A 426 3.00 10.33 25.91
C ALA A 426 4.36 10.92 26.30
N CYS A 427 4.64 12.17 25.94
CA CYS A 427 5.85 12.87 26.33
C CYS A 427 5.95 13.04 27.85
N THR A 428 4.87 13.47 28.50
CA THR A 428 4.84 13.65 29.97
C THR A 428 5.07 12.32 30.69
N LEU A 429 4.42 11.24 30.24
CA LEU A 429 4.61 9.91 30.79
C LEU A 429 6.04 9.38 30.57
N PHE A 430 6.60 9.60 29.38
CA PHE A 430 7.96 9.19 29.06
C PHE A 430 9.02 9.99 29.85
N ILE A 431 8.84 11.28 30.07
CA ILE A 431 9.74 12.06 30.95
C ILE A 431 9.67 11.54 32.39
N LYS A 432 8.49 11.14 32.86
CA LYS A 432 8.29 10.70 34.24
C LYS A 432 8.79 9.27 34.51
N HIS A 433 8.68 8.38 33.52
CA HIS A 433 8.86 6.94 33.71
C HIS A 433 9.86 6.31 32.71
N GLU A 434 10.33 7.06 31.72
CA GLU A 434 11.30 6.62 30.71
C GLU A 434 10.95 5.24 30.11
N GLY A 435 11.90 4.31 30.15
CA GLY A 435 11.77 2.95 29.63
C GLY A 435 10.70 2.10 30.32
N ASP A 436 10.29 2.44 31.55
CA ASP A 436 9.25 1.72 32.29
C ASP A 436 7.84 2.04 31.75
N PHE A 437 7.65 3.21 31.13
CA PHE A 437 6.39 3.51 30.43
C PHE A 437 6.36 2.84 29.06
N VAL A 438 7.39 3.05 28.25
CA VAL A 438 7.50 2.47 26.91
C VAL A 438 8.96 2.47 26.47
N SER A 439 9.36 1.53 25.62
CA SER A 439 10.73 1.53 25.11
C SER A 439 11.06 2.80 24.31
N ASN A 440 12.32 3.25 24.39
CA ASN A 440 12.82 4.42 23.66
C ASN A 440 12.51 4.34 22.15
N GLN A 441 12.60 3.15 21.58
CA GLN A 441 12.30 2.92 20.17
C GLN A 441 10.82 3.13 19.85
N LEU A 442 9.91 2.54 20.64
CA LEU A 442 8.47 2.69 20.40
C LEU A 442 8.01 4.12 20.67
N TYR A 443 8.53 4.79 21.71
CA TYR A 443 8.29 6.21 21.95
C TYR A 443 8.73 7.07 20.75
N GLY A 444 9.97 6.90 20.29
CA GLY A 444 10.50 7.64 19.16
C GLY A 444 9.70 7.42 17.88
N ASP A 445 9.29 6.18 17.60
CA ASP A 445 8.47 5.87 16.43
C ASP A 445 7.07 6.53 16.51
N LEU A 446 6.43 6.52 17.68
CA LEU A 446 5.13 7.18 17.94
C LEU A 446 5.22 8.70 17.76
N GLN A 447 6.27 9.34 18.28
CA GLN A 447 6.48 10.77 18.12
C GLN A 447 6.80 11.14 16.66
N CYS A 448 7.57 10.31 15.94
CA CYS A 448 7.84 10.50 14.53
C CYS A 448 6.56 10.41 13.68
N MET A 449 5.66 9.47 13.98
CA MET A 449 4.36 9.37 13.31
C MET A 449 3.53 10.66 13.46
N VAL A 450 3.41 11.20 14.68
CA VAL A 450 2.68 12.47 14.92
C VAL A 450 3.35 13.64 14.22
N LYS A 451 4.67 13.78 14.37
CA LYS A 451 5.45 14.82 13.70
C LYS A 451 5.26 14.78 12.20
N ASN A 452 5.36 13.61 11.58
CA ASN A 452 5.18 13.45 10.15
C ASN A 452 3.79 13.90 9.68
N ALA A 453 2.76 13.62 10.48
CA ALA A 453 1.41 14.08 10.19
C ALA A 453 1.31 15.62 10.18
N ILE A 454 1.96 16.30 11.15
CA ILE A 454 2.06 17.76 11.21
C ILE A 454 2.80 18.32 9.99
N PHE A 455 3.97 17.76 9.70
CA PHE A 455 4.79 18.18 8.56
C PHE A 455 4.07 17.99 7.22
N LYS A 456 3.33 16.88 7.03
CA LYS A 456 2.54 16.65 5.80
C LYS A 456 1.50 17.75 5.53
N ILE A 457 0.85 18.27 6.58
CA ILE A 457 -0.07 19.40 6.43
C ILE A 457 0.69 20.67 6.06
N ALA A 458 1.76 20.98 6.78
CA ALA A 458 2.57 22.17 6.50
C ALA A 458 3.13 22.16 5.08
N HIS A 459 3.65 21.00 4.64
CA HIS A 459 4.10 20.77 3.27
C HIS A 459 3.00 20.98 2.24
N SER A 460 1.81 20.44 2.48
CA SER A 460 0.66 20.66 1.59
C SER A 460 0.32 22.15 1.49
N LYS A 461 0.32 22.88 2.61
CA LYS A 461 0.10 24.34 2.64
C LYS A 461 1.18 25.12 1.89
N VAL A 462 2.45 24.69 1.95
CA VAL A 462 3.54 25.28 1.18
C VAL A 462 3.37 25.04 -0.32
N LEU A 463 3.00 23.82 -0.72
CA LEU A 463 2.83 23.47 -2.13
C LEU A 463 1.65 24.19 -2.77
N SER A 464 0.49 24.15 -2.13
CA SER A 464 -0.68 24.91 -2.54
C SER A 464 -1.72 24.95 -1.42
N PRO A 465 -2.30 26.13 -1.12
CA PRO A 465 -3.32 26.26 -0.08
C PRO A 465 -4.62 25.52 -0.42
N LEU A 466 -4.82 25.10 -1.68
CA LEU A 466 -6.01 24.36 -2.13
C LEU A 466 -5.88 22.84 -1.93
N LEU A 467 -4.69 22.34 -1.57
CA LEU A 467 -4.47 20.90 -1.38
C LEU A 467 -5.19 20.40 -0.14
N LYS A 468 -6.08 19.42 -0.33
CA LYS A 468 -6.66 18.65 0.76
C LYS A 468 -5.60 17.73 1.35
N SER A 469 -5.35 17.85 2.65
CA SER A 469 -4.48 16.95 3.40
C SER A 469 -5.28 15.77 3.94
N PHE A 470 -4.71 14.58 3.86
CA PHE A 470 -5.35 13.33 4.30
C PHE A 470 -4.39 12.56 5.20
N PHE A 471 -4.81 12.21 6.42
CA PHE A 471 -3.98 11.46 7.37
C PHE A 471 -3.95 9.96 7.06
N VAL A 472 -5.12 9.41 6.71
CA VAL A 472 -5.33 7.95 6.50
C VAL A 472 -4.87 7.48 5.12
N SER A 473 -4.50 8.40 4.22
CA SER A 473 -3.84 8.08 2.94
C SER A 473 -2.32 8.01 3.06
N SER A 474 -1.76 7.93 4.28
CA SER A 474 -0.34 7.65 4.51
C SER A 474 0.07 6.46 3.64
N GLY A 475 1.06 6.70 2.77
CA GLY A 475 1.34 5.89 1.58
C GLY A 475 1.51 4.39 1.83
N ARG A 476 1.75 4.00 3.09
CA ARG A 476 1.93 2.62 3.52
C ARG A 476 0.63 1.80 3.61
N ARG A 477 -0.55 2.39 3.85
CA ARG A 477 -1.81 1.61 3.76
C ARG A 477 -2.00 1.09 2.34
N CYS A 478 -1.79 1.97 1.37
CA CYS A 478 -1.83 1.68 -0.05
C CYS A 478 -0.72 0.69 -0.41
N PHE A 479 0.48 0.88 0.15
CA PHE A 479 1.61 -0.03 -0.06
C PHE A 479 1.36 -1.44 0.48
N GLY A 480 0.88 -1.59 1.72
CA GLY A 480 0.56 -2.90 2.29
C GLY A 480 -0.55 -3.62 1.50
N ASN A 481 -1.53 -2.89 0.98
CA ASN A 481 -2.52 -3.45 0.06
C ASN A 481 -1.86 -3.91 -1.26
N THR A 482 -0.99 -3.10 -1.85
CA THR A 482 -0.20 -3.48 -3.05
C THR A 482 0.66 -4.72 -2.79
N LEU A 483 1.32 -4.82 -1.63
CA LEU A 483 2.10 -6.00 -1.27
C LEU A 483 1.20 -7.24 -1.11
N ARG A 484 0.03 -7.11 -0.47
CA ARG A 484 -0.94 -8.20 -0.36
C ARG A 484 -1.49 -8.63 -1.71
N GLU A 485 -1.74 -7.69 -2.62
CA GLU A 485 -2.13 -7.99 -4.00
C GLU A 485 -1.04 -8.78 -4.72
N ILE A 486 0.23 -8.35 -4.61
CA ILE A 486 1.39 -9.10 -5.12
C ILE A 486 1.47 -10.51 -4.50
N GLN A 487 1.10 -10.70 -3.23
CA GLN A 487 1.07 -12.02 -2.58
C GLN A 487 -0.13 -12.88 -3.00
N ASN A 488 -1.33 -12.31 -3.14
CA ASN A 488 -2.57 -13.04 -3.37
C ASN A 488 -2.71 -13.56 -4.81
N ASP A 489 -2.00 -12.97 -5.77
CA ASP A 489 -1.91 -13.46 -7.16
C ASP A 489 -1.30 -14.87 -7.29
N ARG A 490 -0.84 -15.48 -6.19
CA ARG A 490 -0.29 -16.85 -6.10
C ARG A 490 -1.29 -17.98 -6.37
N GLY A 491 -2.60 -17.76 -6.24
CA GLY A 491 -3.62 -18.83 -6.27
C GLY A 491 -3.84 -19.55 -7.61
N THR A 492 -3.10 -19.23 -8.69
CA THR A 492 -3.32 -19.81 -10.04
C THR A 492 -2.03 -20.26 -10.75
N LEU A 493 -0.99 -20.61 -10.00
CA LEU A 493 0.30 -21.04 -10.55
C LEU A 493 0.34 -22.56 -10.79
N THR A 494 -0.39 -23.04 -11.81
CA THR A 494 -0.05 -24.31 -12.48
C THR A 494 0.61 -24.03 -13.84
N GLU A 495 1.78 -24.64 -14.01
CA GLU A 495 2.65 -24.84 -15.18
C GLU A 495 3.25 -23.66 -15.98
N HIS A 496 2.70 -22.43 -16.01
CA HIS A 496 3.30 -21.34 -16.83
C HIS A 496 3.35 -19.98 -16.11
N GLY A 497 3.81 -20.01 -14.86
CA GLY A 497 3.70 -18.92 -13.89
C GLY A 497 4.95 -18.06 -13.72
N HIS A 498 5.10 -17.01 -14.55
CA HIS A 498 6.19 -16.02 -14.38
C HIS A 498 5.78 -14.56 -14.66
N ARG A 499 4.49 -14.21 -14.73
CA ARG A 499 4.07 -12.86 -15.21
C ARG A 499 2.91 -12.21 -14.44
N ARG A 500 2.92 -12.27 -13.10
CA ARG A 500 1.89 -11.65 -12.24
C ARG A 500 2.49 -10.98 -10.99
N VAL A 501 3.25 -9.90 -11.19
CA VAL A 501 3.75 -9.07 -10.07
C VAL A 501 3.29 -7.60 -10.19
N VAL A 502 2.62 -7.20 -11.27
CA VAL A 502 2.31 -5.78 -11.51
C VAL A 502 0.81 -5.39 -11.58
N PRO A 503 -0.23 -6.24 -11.50
CA PRO A 503 -1.44 -5.86 -12.22
C PRO A 503 -2.57 -5.21 -11.41
N ALA A 504 -2.58 -5.31 -10.08
CA ALA A 504 -3.54 -4.56 -9.28
C ALA A 504 -3.31 -3.03 -9.35
N LEU A 505 -2.10 -2.61 -9.75
CA LEU A 505 -1.73 -1.21 -9.95
C LEU A 505 -2.38 -0.57 -11.18
N TRP A 506 -2.60 -1.34 -12.25
CA TRP A 506 -3.05 -0.82 -13.54
C TRP A 506 -4.48 -0.29 -13.48
N PHE A 507 -5.33 -0.90 -12.64
CA PHE A 507 -6.71 -0.46 -12.42
C PHE A 507 -6.82 0.97 -11.87
N HIS A 508 -5.84 1.43 -11.08
CA HIS A 508 -5.80 2.80 -10.58
C HIS A 508 -5.09 3.78 -11.52
N ILE A 509 -4.28 3.30 -12.47
CA ILE A 509 -3.51 4.14 -13.39
C ILE A 509 -4.30 4.44 -14.68
N ALA A 510 -5.10 3.49 -15.19
CA ALA A 510 -5.73 3.62 -16.51
C ALA A 510 -7.09 4.38 -16.51
N HIS A 511 -7.75 4.58 -15.37
CA HIS A 511 -9.15 5.06 -15.34
C HIS A 511 -9.36 6.36 -14.54
N GLY A 512 -8.46 7.33 -14.71
CA GLY A 512 -8.70 8.75 -14.41
C GLY A 512 -9.64 9.46 -15.39
N ARG A 513 -10.44 8.73 -16.18
CA ARG A 513 -11.49 9.31 -17.03
C ARG A 513 -12.83 8.97 -16.41
N ASP A 514 -13.63 10.00 -16.13
CA ASP A 514 -15.02 9.89 -15.75
C ASP A 514 -15.74 8.90 -16.67
N LEU A 515 -16.22 7.79 -16.11
CA LEU A 515 -17.25 7.01 -16.77
C LEU A 515 -18.46 7.93 -16.93
N PRO A 516 -19.11 7.97 -18.11
CA PRO A 516 -20.32 8.75 -18.29
C PRO A 516 -21.34 8.32 -17.22
N LYS A 517 -21.88 9.30 -16.48
CA LYS A 517 -22.97 9.07 -15.52
C LYS A 517 -24.09 8.32 -16.24
N ILE A 518 -24.22 7.03 -15.95
CA ILE A 518 -25.42 6.29 -16.32
C ILE A 518 -26.52 6.86 -15.43
N SER A 519 -27.36 7.72 -16.01
CA SER A 519 -28.58 8.19 -15.37
C SER A 519 -29.49 6.98 -15.17
N VAL A 520 -29.54 6.47 -13.94
CA VAL A 520 -30.61 5.56 -13.53
C VAL A 520 -31.85 6.45 -13.38
N SER A 521 -32.70 6.47 -14.41
CA SER A 521 -34.03 7.04 -14.33
C SER A 521 -34.80 6.32 -13.22
N GLY A 522 -35.13 7.06 -12.17
CA GLY A 522 -35.88 6.55 -11.03
C GLY A 522 -37.29 6.12 -11.46
N ALA A 523 -37.60 4.84 -11.25
CA ALA A 523 -38.98 4.38 -11.16
C ALA A 523 -39.48 4.73 -9.76
N ALA A 524 -40.28 5.79 -9.67
CA ALA A 524 -41.00 6.16 -8.46
C ALA A 524 -41.96 5.02 -8.06
N ARG A 525 -41.87 4.54 -6.82
CA ARG A 525 -42.93 3.75 -6.18
C ARG A 525 -43.99 4.71 -5.64
N PRO A 526 -45.29 4.47 -5.86
CA PRO A 526 -46.34 5.30 -5.28
C PRO A 526 -46.47 5.01 -3.76
N ALA A 527 -46.70 6.07 -3.00
CA ALA A 527 -46.92 6.04 -1.56
C ALA A 527 -48.29 5.38 -1.21
N PRO A 528 -48.44 4.75 -0.04
CA PRO A 528 -49.72 4.20 0.40
C PRO A 528 -50.65 5.32 0.87
N GLN A 529 -51.88 5.34 0.35
CA GLN A 529 -52.95 6.18 0.86
C GLN A 529 -53.42 5.64 2.23
N THR A 530 -53.24 6.44 3.27
CA THR A 530 -53.93 6.29 4.55
C THR A 530 -55.34 6.85 4.43
N GLY A 531 -56.33 5.97 4.46
CA GLY A 531 -57.72 6.33 4.69
C GLY A 531 -58.13 5.94 6.11
N SER A 532 -58.66 6.90 6.87
CA SER A 532 -59.49 6.62 8.04
C SER A 532 -60.49 7.76 8.24
N GLN A 533 -61.76 7.41 8.35
CA GLN A 533 -62.79 7.98 9.23
C GLN A 533 -64.14 7.28 8.96
N PRO A 534 -65.04 7.13 9.94
CA PRO A 534 -64.88 7.28 11.40
C PRO A 534 -64.48 5.97 12.09
#